data_AF-A0A238Z4E8-F1
#
_entry.id   AF-A0A238Z4E8-F1
#
_cell.length_a   1.000
_cell.length_b   1.000
_cell.length_c   1.000
_cell.angle_alpha   90.00
_cell.angle_beta   90.00
_cell.angle_gamma   90.00
#
_symmetry.space_group_name_H-M   'P 1'
#
loop_
_entity.id
_entity.type
_entity.pdbx_description
1 polymer ?
#
loop_
_entity_poly.entity_id
_entity_poly.type
_entity_poly.pdbx_seq_one_letter_code
_entity_poly.pdbx_strand_id
1 'polypeptide(L)'
;MYTLNIKNNYTWAIMANGNKVINAKGDAATFTKQGNCYLSIPGIGEMAFIDLGDHKIPGYPTVTETWGVLVRTSTVEAYYRYEGGGELTAVVDMYGTCTLSTSNGTMISISLPELVIK
;
A
#
# COMPACT_ATOMS: atom_id res chain seq x y z
N MET A 1 -3.73 6.52 -11.56
CA MET A 1 -3.71 7.18 -10.24
C MET A 1 -4.80 6.56 -9.38
N TYR A 2 -4.54 6.38 -8.09
CA TYR A 2 -5.45 5.69 -7.17
C TYR A 2 -5.78 6.55 -5.94
N THR A 3 -6.81 6.16 -5.21
CA THR A 3 -7.14 6.69 -3.89
C THR A 3 -6.62 5.73 -2.83
N LEU A 4 -5.89 6.26 -1.84
CA LEU A 4 -5.44 5.53 -0.66
C LEU A 4 -6.20 6.02 0.57
N ASN A 5 -7.02 5.14 1.14
CA ASN A 5 -7.69 5.36 2.40
C ASN A 5 -6.87 4.72 3.52
N ILE A 6 -6.55 5.47 4.56
CA ILE A 6 -5.79 4.98 5.72
C ILE A 6 -6.61 5.17 6.98
N LYS A 7 -6.69 4.12 7.79
CA LYS A 7 -7.23 4.15 9.15
C LYS A 7 -6.13 3.74 10.12
N ASN A 8 -5.84 4.60 11.09
CA ASN A 8 -4.84 4.33 12.11
C ASN A 8 -5.50 4.05 13.46
N ASN A 9 -5.72 2.79 13.80
CA ASN A 9 -6.16 2.39 15.13
C ASN A 9 -4.98 2.12 16.08
N TYR A 10 -3.75 2.40 15.65
CA TYR A 10 -2.55 2.09 16.39
C TYR A 10 -2.31 3.07 17.56
N THR A 11 -1.34 2.70 18.40
CA THR A 11 -0.95 3.48 19.59
C THR A 11 -0.19 4.75 19.22
N TRP A 12 0.57 4.73 18.12
CA TRP A 12 1.38 5.87 17.66
C TRP A 12 0.85 6.46 16.36
N ALA A 13 1.20 7.72 16.12
CA ALA A 13 0.91 8.38 14.86
C ALA A 13 1.72 7.73 13.73
N ILE A 14 1.09 7.62 12.55
CA ILE A 14 1.72 7.13 11.33
C ILE A 14 2.07 8.33 10.46
N MET A 15 3.28 8.33 9.91
CA MET A 15 3.71 9.34 8.95
C MET A 15 3.47 8.80 7.54
N ALA A 16 2.81 9.58 6.69
CA ALA A 16 2.69 9.33 5.27
C ALA A 16 3.49 10.39 4.48
N ASN A 17 4.29 9.95 3.51
CA ASN A 17 5.07 10.84 2.63
C ASN A 17 5.90 11.89 3.39
N GLY A 18 6.49 11.50 4.51
CA GLY A 18 7.39 12.31 5.35
C GLY A 18 6.73 13.43 6.15
N ASN A 19 5.65 14.04 5.66
CA ASN A 19 5.08 15.27 6.24
C ASN A 19 3.61 15.15 6.65
N LYS A 20 2.86 14.14 6.16
CA LYS A 20 1.45 13.98 6.53
C LYS A 20 1.35 13.07 7.73
N VAL A 21 0.76 13.57 8.82
CA VAL A 21 0.52 12.79 10.03
C VAL A 21 -0.90 12.20 9.98
N ILE A 22 -1.04 10.90 10.25
CA ILE A 22 -2.30 10.27 10.64
C ILE A 22 -2.20 9.95 12.14
N ASN A 23 -2.95 10.65 12.98
CA ASN A 23 -2.84 10.52 14.42
C ASN A 23 -3.24 9.12 14.91
N ALA A 24 -2.89 8.80 16.16
CA ALA A 24 -3.22 7.53 16.78
C ALA A 24 -4.74 7.41 17.09
N LYS A 25 -5.16 6.22 17.53
CA LYS A 25 -6.47 5.99 18.18
C LYS A 25 -7.70 6.27 17.30
N GLY A 26 -7.62 5.86 16.04
CA GLY A 26 -8.73 5.86 15.11
C GLY A 26 -8.79 7.08 14.20
N ASP A 27 -7.71 7.84 14.06
CA ASP A 27 -7.64 8.86 13.00
C ASP A 27 -7.66 8.21 11.61
N ALA A 28 -8.09 8.98 10.61
CA ALA A 28 -8.16 8.53 9.23
C ALA A 28 -7.75 9.62 8.26
N ALA A 29 -7.19 9.20 7.13
CA ALA A 29 -6.82 10.09 6.05
C ALA A 29 -7.13 9.45 4.71
N THR A 30 -7.60 10.26 3.76
CA THR A 30 -7.78 9.87 2.37
C THR A 30 -6.85 10.68 1.50
N PHE A 31 -6.08 9.99 0.69
CA PHE A 31 -5.17 10.56 -0.28
C PHE A 31 -5.71 10.25 -1.67
N THR A 32 -6.17 11.27 -2.38
CA THR A 32 -6.69 11.10 -3.75
C THR A 32 -5.59 11.33 -4.77
N LYS A 33 -5.77 10.75 -5.97
CA LYS A 33 -4.85 10.92 -7.11
C LYS A 33 -3.39 10.64 -6.73
N GLN A 34 -3.14 9.52 -6.06
CA GLN A 34 -1.81 9.13 -5.63
C GLN A 34 -1.01 8.47 -6.76
N GLY A 35 0.30 8.75 -6.71
CA GLY A 35 1.36 7.94 -7.31
C GLY A 35 2.13 7.24 -6.18
N ASN A 36 3.46 7.35 -6.15
CA ASN A 36 4.26 6.77 -5.08
C ASN A 36 3.91 7.35 -3.70
N CYS A 37 3.82 6.48 -2.71
CA CYS A 37 3.58 6.84 -1.32
C CYS A 37 4.34 5.90 -0.38
N TYR A 38 4.63 6.33 0.85
CA TYR A 38 5.05 5.41 1.90
C TYR A 38 4.42 5.78 3.24
N LEU A 39 4.28 4.77 4.10
CA LEU A 39 3.87 4.91 5.50
C LEU A 39 5.02 4.49 6.41
N SER A 40 5.41 5.34 7.35
CA SER A 40 6.31 4.99 8.44
C SER A 40 5.46 4.66 9.68
N ILE A 41 5.44 3.40 10.07
CA ILE A 41 4.68 2.87 11.20
C ILE A 41 5.66 2.64 12.37
N PRO A 42 5.60 3.43 13.45
CA PRO A 42 6.59 3.34 14.53
C PRO A 42 6.68 1.93 15.13
N GLY A 43 7.90 1.41 15.28
CA GLY A 43 8.15 0.07 15.82
C GLY A 43 7.90 -1.10 14.86
N ILE A 44 7.27 -0.87 13.71
CA ILE A 44 7.00 -1.90 12.69
C ILE A 44 7.91 -1.73 11.47
N GLY A 45 8.03 -0.50 10.96
CA GLY A 45 8.86 -0.18 9.80
C GLY A 45 8.10 0.61 8.75
N GLU A 46 8.62 0.58 7.52
CA GLU A 46 8.04 1.30 6.39
C GLU A 46 7.19 0.37 5.51
N MET A 47 6.11 0.92 4.98
CA MET A 47 5.29 0.31 3.94
C MET A 47 5.34 1.22 2.72
N ALA A 48 5.90 0.72 1.62
CA ALA A 48 5.97 1.43 0.36
C ALA A 48 4.77 1.08 -0.52
N PHE A 49 4.20 2.10 -1.16
CA PHE A 49 3.19 1.99 -2.22
C PHE A 49 3.84 2.56 -3.49
N ILE A 50 4.23 1.68 -4.40
CA ILE A 50 4.98 2.03 -5.59
C ILE A 50 4.01 1.99 -6.77
N ASP A 51 3.77 3.13 -7.40
CA ASP A 51 2.98 3.23 -8.61
C ASP A 51 3.74 2.56 -9.75
N LEU A 52 3.14 1.52 -10.32
CA LEU A 52 3.69 0.78 -11.44
C LEU A 52 3.24 1.36 -12.78
N GLY A 53 2.25 2.28 -12.80
CA GLY A 53 1.59 2.67 -14.02
C GLY A 53 1.05 1.45 -14.76
N ASP A 54 1.35 1.33 -16.04
CA ASP A 54 0.98 0.20 -16.88
C ASP A 54 1.93 -1.01 -16.75
N HIS A 55 3.09 -0.85 -16.12
CA HIS A 55 4.09 -1.90 -15.98
C HIS A 55 3.55 -3.10 -15.21
N LYS A 56 3.68 -4.30 -15.79
CA LYS A 56 3.31 -5.57 -15.17
C LYS A 56 4.54 -6.25 -14.61
N ILE A 57 4.46 -6.72 -13.37
CA ILE A 57 5.54 -7.50 -12.76
C ILE A 57 5.63 -8.86 -13.48
N PRO A 58 6.78 -9.21 -14.07
CA PRO A 58 6.96 -10.51 -14.72
C PRO A 58 6.70 -11.67 -13.76
N GLY A 59 6.04 -12.73 -14.25
CA GLY A 59 5.70 -13.91 -13.44
C GLY A 59 4.34 -13.84 -12.72
N TYR A 60 3.64 -12.71 -12.79
CA TYR A 60 2.32 -12.54 -12.15
C TYR A 60 1.22 -12.16 -13.17
N PRO A 61 0.88 -13.03 -14.14
CA PRO A 61 -0.01 -12.70 -15.25
C PRO A 61 -1.51 -12.75 -14.89
N THR A 62 -1.86 -13.21 -13.69
CA THR A 62 -3.25 -13.50 -13.29
C THR A 62 -4.13 -12.26 -13.11
N VAL A 63 -3.54 -11.07 -12.97
CA VAL A 63 -4.25 -9.79 -12.85
C VAL A 63 -4.24 -9.05 -14.17
N THR A 64 -5.43 -8.85 -14.75
CA THR A 64 -5.60 -8.37 -16.12
C THR A 64 -5.57 -6.84 -16.22
N GLU A 65 -5.89 -6.11 -15.15
CA GLU A 65 -6.14 -4.67 -15.19
C GLU A 65 -4.88 -3.82 -15.46
N THR A 66 -5.06 -2.75 -16.24
CA THR A 66 -3.99 -1.96 -16.87
C THR A 66 -3.14 -1.19 -15.89
N TRP A 67 -3.68 -0.64 -14.81
CA TRP A 67 -2.90 0.17 -13.86
C TRP A 67 -2.56 -0.61 -12.60
N GLY A 68 -1.47 -0.28 -11.91
CA GLY A 68 -1.09 -1.03 -10.72
C GLY A 68 -0.27 -0.31 -9.67
N VAL A 69 -0.30 -0.88 -8.48
CA VAL A 69 0.51 -0.49 -7.33
C VAL A 69 1.16 -1.74 -6.76
N LEU A 70 2.47 -1.68 -6.54
CA LEU A 70 3.18 -2.64 -5.71
C LEU A 70 3.23 -2.12 -4.29
N VAL A 71 2.62 -2.82 -3.36
CA VAL A 71 2.74 -2.54 -1.93
C VAL A 71 3.79 -3.47 -1.34
N ARG A 72 4.78 -2.91 -0.64
CA ARG A 72 5.85 -3.69 0.01
C ARG A 72 5.97 -3.32 1.47
N THR A 73 6.05 -4.32 2.33
CA THR A 73 6.44 -4.13 3.73
C THR A 73 7.12 -5.38 4.25
N SER A 74 8.32 -5.22 4.82
CA SER A 74 9.12 -6.35 5.30
C SER A 74 9.15 -7.48 4.26
N THR A 75 8.74 -8.69 4.64
CA THR A 75 8.73 -9.90 3.80
C THR A 75 7.39 -10.16 3.08
N VAL A 76 6.50 -9.17 2.99
CA VAL A 76 5.17 -9.32 2.38
C VAL A 76 4.96 -8.26 1.31
N GLU A 77 4.57 -8.71 0.13
CA GLU A 77 4.19 -7.85 -0.98
C GLU A 77 2.76 -8.11 -1.45
N ALA A 78 2.06 -7.03 -1.77
CA ALA A 78 0.78 -7.08 -2.46
C ALA A 78 0.91 -6.45 -3.83
N TYR A 79 0.38 -7.14 -4.84
CA TYR A 79 0.28 -6.66 -6.20
C TYR A 79 -1.17 -6.30 -6.48
N TYR A 80 -1.44 -4.99 -6.48
CA TYR A 80 -2.77 -4.44 -6.70
C TYR A 80 -2.89 -3.91 -8.12
N ARG A 81 -3.93 -4.31 -8.86
CA ARG A 81 -4.24 -3.86 -10.21
C ARG A 81 -5.68 -3.34 -10.30
N TYR A 82 -5.89 -2.34 -11.13
CA TYR A 82 -7.18 -1.68 -11.27
C TYR A 82 -7.38 -1.04 -12.65
N GLU A 83 -8.64 -0.76 -12.98
CA GLU A 83 -9.03 0.06 -14.13
C GLU A 83 -9.65 1.38 -13.66
N GLY A 84 -9.47 2.44 -14.47
CA GLY A 84 -9.94 3.77 -14.13
C GLY A 84 -9.28 4.32 -12.86
N GLY A 85 -10.10 4.65 -11.84
CA GLY A 85 -9.62 5.13 -10.54
C GLY A 85 -9.53 4.00 -9.52
N GLY A 86 -8.31 3.59 -9.16
CA GLY A 86 -8.09 2.57 -8.14
C GLY A 86 -8.49 3.04 -6.74
N GLU A 87 -8.88 2.12 -5.88
CA GLU A 87 -9.21 2.37 -4.48
C GLU A 87 -8.56 1.30 -3.60
N LEU A 88 -7.64 1.74 -2.74
CA LEU A 88 -6.92 0.89 -1.81
C LEU A 88 -7.14 1.40 -0.39
N THR A 89 -7.44 0.49 0.53
CA THR A 89 -7.65 0.81 1.94
C THR A 89 -6.62 0.09 2.79
N ALA A 90 -5.91 0.82 3.64
CA ALA A 90 -4.97 0.32 4.62
C ALA A 90 -5.50 0.59 6.03
N VAL A 91 -5.79 -0.46 6.79
CA VAL A 91 -6.21 -0.36 8.18
C VAL A 91 -5.09 -0.89 9.07
N VAL A 92 -4.47 -0.02 9.83
CA VAL A 92 -3.50 -0.40 10.86
C VAL A 92 -4.24 -0.60 12.18
N ASP A 93 -4.17 -1.81 12.74
CA ASP A 93 -4.83 -2.16 13.99
C ASP A 93 -4.06 -1.68 15.22
N MET A 94 -4.59 -2.00 16.41
CA MET A 94 -3.97 -1.59 17.68
C MET A 94 -2.61 -2.26 17.96
N TYR A 95 -2.26 -3.31 17.22
CA TYR A 95 -1.01 -4.06 17.34
C TYR A 95 0.01 -3.70 16.25
N GLY A 96 -0.36 -2.83 15.30
CA GLY A 96 0.50 -2.43 14.19
C GLY A 96 0.35 -3.32 12.95
N THR A 97 -0.59 -4.28 12.95
CA THR A 97 -0.90 -5.09 11.77
C THR A 97 -1.62 -4.23 10.75
N CYS A 98 -1.13 -4.20 9.52
CA CYS A 98 -1.81 -3.52 8.42
C CYS A 98 -2.61 -4.52 7.57
N THR A 99 -3.92 -4.34 7.51
CA THR A 99 -4.80 -5.04 6.57
C THR A 99 -5.03 -4.18 5.33
N LEU A 100 -4.71 -4.71 4.15
CA LEU A 100 -5.04 -4.09 2.88
C LEU A 100 -6.36 -4.66 2.33
N SER A 101 -7.19 -3.80 1.74
CA SER A 101 -8.37 -4.21 0.98
C SER A 101 -8.64 -3.25 -0.18
N THR A 102 -9.43 -3.69 -1.15
CA THR A 102 -9.83 -2.89 -2.30
C THR A 102 -11.31 -3.11 -2.63
N SER A 103 -11.97 -2.04 -3.08
CA SER A 103 -13.34 -2.02 -3.62
C SER A 103 -13.37 -1.97 -5.15
N ASN A 104 -12.23 -1.69 -5.80
CA ASN A 104 -12.12 -1.59 -7.24
C ASN A 104 -10.79 -2.18 -7.73
N GLY A 105 -10.85 -3.30 -8.44
CA GLY A 105 -9.68 -4.01 -8.94
C GLY A 105 -9.34 -5.26 -8.14
N THR A 106 -8.20 -5.85 -8.48
CA THR A 106 -7.76 -7.14 -7.95
C THR A 106 -6.45 -6.96 -7.19
N MET A 107 -6.35 -7.57 -6.00
CA MET A 107 -5.12 -7.59 -5.22
C MET A 107 -4.74 -9.01 -4.88
N ILE A 108 -3.49 -9.37 -5.15
CA ILE A 108 -2.94 -10.68 -4.83
C ILE A 108 -1.66 -10.52 -4.01
N SER A 109 -1.36 -11.52 -3.18
CA SER A 109 -0.05 -11.62 -2.53
C SER A 109 0.98 -12.10 -3.55
N ILE A 110 2.17 -11.50 -3.53
CA ILE A 110 3.31 -11.89 -4.36
C ILE A 110 4.58 -11.95 -3.51
N SER A 111 5.67 -12.46 -4.07
CA SER A 111 6.98 -12.45 -3.41
C SER A 111 8.06 -11.98 -4.39
N LEU A 112 8.83 -10.96 -3.98
CA LEU A 112 9.94 -10.44 -4.76
C LEU A 112 11.23 -10.49 -3.92
N PRO A 113 12.40 -10.77 -4.53
CA PRO A 113 13.64 -10.67 -3.81
C PRO A 113 13.88 -9.23 -3.36
N GLU A 114 14.25 -9.03 -2.10
CA GLU A 114 14.64 -7.72 -1.57
C GLU A 114 16.00 -7.27 -2.11
N LEU A 115 16.93 -8.21 -2.32
CA LEU A 115 18.27 -7.97 -2.83
C LEU A 115 18.73 -9.16 -3.69
N VAL A 116 19.34 -8.87 -4.85
CA VAL A 116 19.97 -9.87 -5.72
C VAL A 116 21.41 -9.43 -6.00
N ILE A 117 22.38 -10.32 -5.76
CA ILE A 117 23.79 -10.13 -6.13
C ILE A 117 24.08 -11.02 -7.34
N LYS A 118 24.83 -10.50 -8.32
CA LYS A 118 25.24 -11.23 -9.52
C LYS A 118 26.75 -11.45 -9.52
#